data_AF-A0A843DDK5-F1
#
_entry.id   AF-A0A843DDK5-F1
#
_cell.length_a   1.000
_cell.length_b   1.000
_cell.length_c   1.000
_cell.angle_alpha   90.00
_cell.angle_beta   90.00
_cell.angle_gamma   90.00
#
_symmetry.space_group_name_H-M   'P 1'
#
loop_
_entity.id
_entity.type
_entity.pdbx_description
1 polymer ?
#
loop_
_entity_poly.entity_id
_entity_poly.type
_entity_poly.pdbx_seq_one_letter_code
_entity_poly.pdbx_strand_id
1 'polypeptide(L)'
;MFTARPPLPQPKYLPIQQAEAKKLWNKNPDIILVSADAYVDHPSFPTALLGRTLIEAGYSVAVISQPDWKDRSGKSFAEFGKPNLFFAVVPGAVDPMINAYTPALRKRRDDA
;
A
#
# COMPACT_ATOMS: atom_id res chain seq x y z
N MET A 1 -0.84 -8.49 29.63
CA MET A 1 -0.19 -9.52 28.80
C MET A 1 -0.77 -9.38 27.40
N PHE A 2 -0.06 -8.75 26.44
CA PHE A 2 -0.54 -8.66 25.06
C PHE A 2 -0.36 -10.03 24.43
N THR A 3 -1.44 -10.75 24.15
CA THR A 3 -1.36 -11.98 23.38
C THR A 3 -1.05 -11.59 21.93
N ALA A 4 0.08 -12.05 21.39
CA ALA A 4 0.40 -11.84 19.99
C ALA A 4 -0.72 -12.43 19.13
N ARG A 5 -1.15 -11.69 18.09
CA ARG A 5 -2.10 -12.24 17.12
C ARG A 5 -1.46 -13.43 16.41
N PRO A 6 -2.22 -14.50 16.12
CA PRO A 6 -1.70 -15.57 15.28
C PRO A 6 -1.41 -15.04 13.86
N PRO A 7 -0.36 -15.55 13.19
CA PRO A 7 -0.03 -15.16 11.83
C PRO A 7 -1.18 -15.48 10.87
N LEU A 8 -1.42 -14.60 9.90
CA LEU A 8 -2.36 -14.86 8.82
C LEU A 8 -1.64 -15.56 7.65
N PRO A 9 -2.34 -16.42 6.88
CA PRO A 9 -1.75 -17.06 5.71
C PRO A 9 -1.39 -16.01 4.64
N GLN A 10 -0.20 -16.16 4.06
CA GLN A 10 0.27 -15.27 3.00
C GLN A 10 -0.54 -15.48 1.72
N PRO A 11 -1.17 -14.44 1.14
CA PRO A 11 -1.85 -14.55 -0.15
C PRO A 11 -0.82 -14.63 -1.28
N LYS A 12 -1.25 -15.00 -2.50
CA LYS A 12 -0.34 -14.99 -3.67
C LYS A 12 0.19 -13.57 -3.94
N TYR A 13 -0.65 -12.56 -3.75
CA TYR A 13 -0.33 -11.13 -3.82
C TYR A 13 -1.23 -10.37 -2.83
N LEU A 14 -0.78 -9.20 -2.36
CA LEU A 14 -1.60 -8.33 -1.52
C LEU A 14 -2.83 -7.84 -2.31
N PRO A 15 -4.01 -7.77 -1.69
CA PRO A 15 -5.21 -7.33 -2.39
C PRO A 15 -5.13 -5.84 -2.71
N ILE A 16 -5.34 -5.52 -3.99
CA ILE A 16 -5.41 -4.15 -4.51
C ILE A 16 -6.84 -3.75 -4.87
N GLN A 17 -7.80 -4.68 -4.79
CA GLN A 17 -9.23 -4.41 -5.01
C GLN A 17 -10.07 -4.82 -3.80
N GLN A 18 -11.15 -4.08 -3.57
CA GLN A 18 -12.08 -4.36 -2.45
C GLN A 18 -12.63 -5.79 -2.47
N ALA A 19 -12.94 -6.34 -3.65
CA ALA A 19 -13.48 -7.69 -3.80
C ALA A 19 -12.46 -8.76 -3.38
N GLU A 20 -11.19 -8.58 -3.72
CA GLU A 20 -10.09 -9.47 -3.32
C GLU A 20 -9.86 -9.41 -1.81
N ALA A 21 -9.80 -8.21 -1.23
CA ALA A 21 -9.65 -8.03 0.20
C ALA A 21 -10.80 -8.68 0.99
N LYS A 22 -12.04 -8.53 0.51
CA LYS A 22 -13.21 -9.18 1.12
C LYS A 22 -13.12 -10.69 1.06
N LYS A 23 -12.64 -11.25 -0.06
CA LYS A 23 -12.44 -12.70 -0.24
C LYS A 23 -11.35 -13.26 0.68
N LEU A 24 -10.24 -12.53 0.86
CA LEU A 24 -9.11 -12.97 1.68
C LEU A 24 -9.37 -12.83 3.18
N TRP A 25 -9.94 -11.69 3.60
CA TRP A 25 -10.01 -11.33 5.01
C TRP A 25 -11.38 -11.57 5.64
N ASN A 26 -12.45 -11.65 4.84
CA ASN A 26 -13.83 -11.73 5.32
C ASN A 26 -14.23 -10.59 6.29
N LYS A 27 -13.49 -9.48 6.25
CA LYS A 27 -13.68 -8.24 7.01
C LYS A 27 -12.95 -7.10 6.30
N ASN A 28 -13.13 -5.87 6.77
CA ASN A 28 -12.29 -4.76 6.31
C ASN A 28 -10.82 -5.02 6.68
N PRO A 29 -9.85 -4.54 5.87
CA PRO A 29 -8.43 -4.59 6.22
C PRO A 29 -8.18 -3.90 7.56
N ASP A 30 -7.28 -4.46 8.36
CA ASP A 30 -6.81 -3.80 9.57
C ASP A 30 -5.96 -2.57 9.20
N ILE A 31 -5.10 -2.74 8.18
CA ILE A 31 -4.17 -1.70 7.71
C ILE A 31 -4.34 -1.56 6.20
N ILE A 32 -4.46 -0.32 5.73
CA ILE A 32 -4.45 -0.01 4.29
C ILE A 32 -3.16 0.74 4.00
N LEU A 33 -2.31 0.17 3.14
CA LEU A 33 -1.07 0.78 2.67
C LEU A 33 -1.39 1.67 1.48
N VAL A 34 -1.04 2.95 1.55
CA VAL A 34 -1.19 3.91 0.47
C VAL A 34 0.19 4.20 -0.09
N SER A 35 0.42 3.85 -1.35
CA SER A 35 1.71 4.04 -2.04
C SER A 35 1.58 5.02 -3.19
N ALA A 36 2.57 5.88 -3.36
CA ALA A 36 2.71 6.75 -4.54
C ALA A 36 3.37 6.02 -5.72
N ASP A 37 3.81 4.77 -5.53
CA ASP A 37 4.43 3.92 -6.55
C ASP A 37 3.45 2.83 -7.00
N ALA A 38 3.72 2.25 -8.17
CA ALA A 38 2.99 1.08 -8.63
C ALA A 38 3.21 -0.09 -7.66
N TYR A 39 2.16 -0.88 -7.44
CA TYR A 39 2.30 -2.07 -6.62
C TYR A 39 3.02 -3.17 -7.42
N VAL A 40 4.23 -3.50 -6.98
CA VAL A 40 5.01 -4.64 -7.45
C VAL A 40 5.29 -5.53 -6.25
N ASP A 41 4.84 -6.79 -6.30
CA ASP A 41 5.02 -7.75 -5.21
C ASP A 41 6.44 -8.35 -5.25
N HIS A 42 7.42 -7.52 -4.91
CA HIS A 42 8.84 -7.85 -4.89
C HIS A 42 9.50 -7.32 -3.61
N PRO A 43 10.42 -8.06 -2.97
CA PRO A 43 11.02 -7.66 -1.68
C PRO A 43 11.76 -6.31 -1.71
N SER A 44 12.22 -5.85 -2.88
CA SER A 44 12.82 -4.52 -3.05
C SER A 44 11.81 -3.37 -2.99
N PHE A 45 10.50 -3.65 -3.01
CA PHE A 45 9.45 -2.64 -2.94
C PHE A 45 8.95 -2.53 -1.49
N PRO A 46 9.01 -1.33 -0.86
CA PRO A 46 8.63 -1.15 0.53
C PRO A 46 7.20 -1.61 0.85
N THR A 47 6.26 -1.39 -0.06
CA THR A 47 4.86 -1.80 0.11
C THR A 47 4.71 -3.32 0.22
N ALA A 48 5.41 -4.08 -0.62
CA ALA A 48 5.37 -5.54 -0.58
C ALA A 48 6.02 -6.06 0.70
N LEU A 49 7.25 -5.61 1.00
CA LEU A 49 7.96 -5.99 2.21
C LEU A 49 7.12 -5.74 3.48
N LEU A 50 6.62 -4.52 3.64
CA LEU A 50 5.84 -4.13 4.81
C LEU A 50 4.52 -4.91 4.91
N GLY A 51 3.80 -5.06 3.79
CA GLY A 51 2.53 -5.79 3.77
C GLY A 51 2.71 -7.26 4.15
N ARG A 52 3.75 -7.92 3.63
CA ARG A 52 4.09 -9.31 3.97
C ARG A 52 4.42 -9.46 5.46
N THR A 53 5.26 -8.57 6.01
CA THR A 53 5.60 -8.58 7.45
C THR A 53 4.39 -8.35 8.34
N LEU A 54 3.47 -7.45 7.97
CA LEU A 54 2.25 -7.18 8.73
C LEU A 54 1.27 -8.36 8.72
N ILE A 55 1.16 -9.07 7.60
CA ILE A 55 0.34 -10.29 7.49
C ILE A 55 0.91 -11.39 8.39
N GLU A 56 2.23 -11.57 8.41
CA GLU A 56 2.92 -12.48 9.32
C GLU A 56 2.71 -12.10 10.79
N ALA A 57 2.60 -10.81 11.10
CA ALA A 57 2.25 -10.34 12.45
C ALA A 57 0.75 -10.46 12.78
N GLY A 58 -0.08 -11.01 11.88
CA GLY A 58 -1.49 -11.29 12.12
C GLY A 58 -2.44 -10.13 11.78
N TYR A 59 -2.03 -9.21 10.90
CA TYR A 59 -2.86 -8.08 10.46
C TYR A 59 -3.35 -8.30 9.02
N SER A 60 -4.64 -8.04 8.77
CA SER A 60 -5.16 -8.03 7.40
C SER A 60 -4.74 -6.73 6.70
N VAL A 61 -4.14 -6.85 5.52
CA VAL A 61 -3.56 -5.73 4.77
C VAL A 61 -4.20 -5.62 3.39
N ALA A 62 -4.41 -4.39 2.92
CA ALA A 62 -4.71 -4.07 1.53
C ALA A 62 -3.86 -2.90 1.04
N VAL A 63 -3.74 -2.74 -0.27
CA VAL A 63 -2.87 -1.74 -0.91
C VAL A 63 -3.69 -0.85 -1.83
N ILE A 64 -3.54 0.47 -1.68
CA ILE A 64 -3.95 1.48 -2.66
C ILE A 64 -2.67 2.01 -3.31
N SER A 65 -2.45 1.67 -4.58
CA SER A 65 -1.30 2.14 -5.36
C SER A 65 -1.71 3.30 -6.25
N GLN A 66 -0.92 4.38 -6.23
CA GLN A 66 -1.09 5.57 -7.08
C GLN A 66 -2.53 6.13 -7.06
N PRO A 67 -3.09 6.46 -5.88
CA PRO A 67 -4.42 7.06 -5.82
C PRO A 67 -4.43 8.39 -6.57
N ASP A 68 -5.57 8.72 -7.20
CA ASP A 68 -5.76 10.04 -7.80
C ASP A 68 -5.84 11.09 -6.68
N TRP A 69 -4.74 11.82 -6.50
CA TRP A 69 -4.61 12.86 -5.50
C TRP A 69 -5.25 14.19 -5.95
N LYS A 70 -5.58 14.34 -7.24
CA LYS A 70 -6.24 15.54 -7.76
C LYS A 70 -7.75 15.49 -7.55
N ASP A 71 -8.31 14.28 -7.43
CA ASP A 71 -9.71 14.08 -7.08
C ASP A 71 -10.00 14.49 -5.62
N ARG A 72 -10.61 15.66 -5.46
CA ARG A 72 -11.03 16.18 -4.15
C ARG A 72 -12.15 15.37 -3.49
N SER A 73 -12.85 14.51 -4.22
CA SER A 73 -13.84 13.61 -3.64
C SER A 73 -13.21 12.45 -2.87
N GLY A 74 -11.92 12.20 -3.07
CA GLY A 74 -11.14 11.21 -2.32
C GLY A 74 -11.54 9.76 -2.60
N LYS A 75 -12.21 9.48 -3.73
CA LYS A 75 -12.73 8.15 -4.05
C LYS A 75 -11.64 7.08 -4.08
N SER A 76 -10.48 7.40 -4.66
CA SER A 76 -9.34 6.47 -4.70
C SER A 76 -8.83 6.10 -3.31
N PHE A 77 -8.89 7.01 -2.34
CA PHE A 77 -8.49 6.74 -0.95
C PHE A 77 -9.56 5.93 -0.17
N ALA A 78 -10.80 5.94 -0.64
CA ALA A 78 -11.94 5.30 -0.01
C ALA A 78 -12.27 3.91 -0.58
N GLU A 79 -11.48 3.37 -1.52
CA GLU A 79 -11.77 2.11 -2.21
C GLU A 79 -12.09 0.94 -1.25
N PHE A 80 -11.34 0.83 -0.16
CA PHE A 80 -11.53 -0.21 0.85
C PHE A 80 -12.42 0.21 2.02
N GLY A 81 -12.91 1.45 2.04
CA GLY A 81 -13.58 2.04 3.18
C GLY A 81 -12.65 2.28 4.38
N LYS A 82 -13.22 2.31 5.60
CA LYS A 82 -12.46 2.57 6.83
C LYS A 82 -11.67 1.32 7.26
N PRO A 83 -10.35 1.42 7.48
CA PRO A 83 -9.54 0.34 8.05
C PRO A 83 -9.89 0.13 9.53
N ASN A 84 -9.68 -1.07 10.05
CA ASN A 84 -9.95 -1.34 11.47
C ASN A 84 -8.94 -0.66 12.40
N LEU A 85 -7.72 -0.40 11.92
CA LEU A 85 -6.66 0.26 12.66
C LEU A 85 -6.30 1.61 12.04
N PHE A 86 -5.61 1.63 10.90
CA PHE A 86 -5.12 2.88 10.30
C PHE A 86 -4.77 2.74 8.81
N PHE A 87 -4.60 3.90 8.17
CA PHE A 87 -3.92 4.03 6.89
C PHE A 87 -2.43 4.25 7.12
N ALA A 88 -1.58 3.59 6.35
CA ALA A 88 -0.13 3.82 6.36
C ALA A 88 0.31 4.37 5.01
N VAL A 89 0.92 5.56 4.99
CA VAL A 89 1.50 6.12 3.77
C VAL A 89 2.91 5.58 3.62
N VAL A 90 3.18 4.93 2.50
CA VAL A 90 4.45 4.24 2.23
C VAL A 90 5.20 4.99 1.12
N PRO A 91 6.51 5.27 1.28
CA PRO A 91 7.31 5.85 0.21
C PRO A 91 7.44 4.88 -0.97
N GLY A 92 7.67 5.43 -2.16
CA GLY A 92 8.00 4.62 -3.34
C GLY A 92 9.38 3.96 -3.23
N ALA A 93 9.68 3.04 -4.15
CA ALA A 93 10.97 2.35 -4.17
C ALA A 93 12.13 3.27 -4.61
N VAL A 94 11.81 4.35 -5.34
CA VAL A 94 12.78 5.32 -5.85
C VAL A 94 12.73 6.61 -5.04
N ASP A 95 13.91 7.17 -4.78
CA ASP A 95 14.05 8.44 -4.08
C ASP A 95 13.32 9.59 -4.82
N PRO A 96 12.60 10.48 -4.11
CA PRO A 96 11.85 11.57 -4.72
C PRO A 96 12.70 12.56 -5.53
N MET A 97 13.97 12.79 -5.14
CA MET A 97 14.88 13.65 -5.89
C MET A 97 15.23 12.99 -7.22
N ILE A 98 15.46 11.68 -7.26
CA ILE A 98 15.75 10.95 -8.50
C ILE A 98 14.55 10.96 -9.45
N ASN A 99 13.33 10.86 -8.91
CA ASN A 99 12.10 10.93 -9.69
C ASN A 99 11.84 12.34 -10.24
N ALA A 100 12.03 13.37 -9.42
CA ALA A 100 11.72 14.75 -9.79
C ALA A 100 12.83 15.42 -10.62
N TYR A 101 14.08 14.96 -10.55
CA TYR A 101 15.24 15.61 -11.15
C TYR A 101 16.02 14.68 -12.09
N THR A 102 16.71 15.28 -13.06
CA THR A 102 17.74 14.61 -13.85
C THR A 102 19.04 14.49 -13.04
N PRO A 103 20.00 13.65 -13.46
CA PRO A 103 21.32 13.60 -12.82
C PRO A 103 22.03 14.97 -12.76
N ALA A 104 21.70 15.89 -13.67
CA ALA A 104 22.19 17.26 -13.69
C ALA A 104 21.36 18.23 -12.83
N LEU A 105 20.55 17.73 -11.89
CA LEU A 105 19.68 18.50 -10.98
C LEU A 105 18.67 19.41 -11.67
N ARG A 106 18.31 19.13 -12.93
CA ARG A 106 17.21 19.83 -13.61
C ARG A 106 15.91 19.13 -13.32
N LYS A 107 14.87 19.87 -12.96
CA LYS A 107 13.51 19.32 -12.79
C LYS A 107 13.10 18.63 -14.10
N ARG A 108 12.70 17.36 -14.05
CA ARG A 108 12.12 16.67 -15.20
C ARG A 108 10.83 17.41 -15.57
N ARG A 109 10.73 17.88 -16.81
CA ARG A 109 9.51 18.48 -17.36
C ARG A 109 8.77 17.37 -18.10
N ASP A 110 7.53 17.14 -17.67
CA ASP A 110 6.51 16.27 -18.26
C ASP A 110 6.98 14.92 -18.81
N ASP A 111 6.93 13.90 -17.95
CA ASP A 111 6.56 12.52 -18.30
C ASP A 111 6.20 11.80 -16.99
N ALA A 112 5.01 12.12 -16.47
CA ALA A 112 4.33 11.40 -15.39
C ALA A 112 2.81 11.59 -15.52
#